data_AF-A0A1R0LP12-F1
#
_entry.id   AF-A0A1R0LP12-F1
#
_cell.length_a   1.000
_cell.length_b   1.000
_cell.length_c   1.000
_cell.angle_alpha   90.00
_cell.angle_beta   90.00
_cell.angle_gamma   90.00
#
_symmetry.space_group_name_H-M   'P 1'
#
loop_
_entity.id
_entity.type
_entity.pdbx_description
1 polymer ?
#
loop_
_entity_poly.entity_id
_entity_poly.type
_entity_poly.pdbx_seq_one_letter_code
_entity_poly.pdbx_strand_id
1 'polypeptide(L)' 'MTWEQDHAVYRVYFWDTASNQSHEYQVSEADVDEVLDWTRREAESQGWTYTVYAQVSDEGRPGLVRLCGVMGDPFAA' A
#
# COMPACT_ATOMS: atom_id res chain seq x y z
N MET A 1 6.13 -12.61 21.87
CA MET A 1 6.39 -12.15 20.49
C MET A 1 6.88 -13.37 19.72
N THR A 2 6.24 -13.71 18.61
CA THR A 2 6.79 -14.66 17.64
C THR A 2 7.65 -13.87 16.67
N TRP A 3 8.78 -14.42 16.26
CA TRP A 3 9.70 -13.77 15.33
C TRP A 3 9.10 -13.63 13.92
N GLU A 4 8.19 -14.55 13.55
CA GLU A 4 7.48 -14.60 12.28
C GLU A 4 6.00 -14.26 12.46
N GLN A 5 5.42 -13.59 11.45
CA GLN A 5 3.98 -13.40 11.28
C GLN A 5 3.60 -13.91 9.88
N ASP A 6 2.75 -14.93 9.84
CA ASP A 6 2.31 -15.56 8.58
C ASP A 6 1.37 -14.68 7.76
N HIS A 7 0.70 -13.72 8.40
CA HIS A 7 -0.32 -12.88 7.77
C HIS A 7 0.01 -11.40 7.94
N ALA A 8 0.79 -10.88 7.00
CA ALA A 8 1.02 -9.45 6.92
C ALA A 8 -0.28 -8.70 6.59
N VAL A 9 -0.41 -7.50 7.14
CA VAL A 9 -1.45 -6.54 6.75
C VAL A 9 -0.80 -5.50 5.85
N TYR A 10 -1.40 -5.23 4.70
CA TYR A 10 -0.91 -4.24 3.75
C TYR A 10 -1.84 -3.03 3.72
N ARG A 11 -1.25 -1.85 3.51
CA ARG A 11 -1.96 -0.61 3.21
C ARG A 11 -1.66 -0.21 1.79
N VAL A 12 -2.70 -0.08 0.97
CA VAL A 12 -2.60 0.33 -0.42
C VAL A 12 -3.29 1.67 -0.58
N TYR A 13 -2.56 2.62 -1.13
CA TYR A 13 -3.05 3.95 -1.46
C TYR A 13 -3.02 4.10 -2.97
N PHE A 14 -4.14 4.47 -3.55
CA PHE A 14 -4.22 4.94 -4.92
C PHE A 14 -4.38 6.45 -4.94
N TRP A 15 -3.72 7.09 -5.90
CA TRP A 15 -3.67 8.54 -6.05
C TRP A 15 -4.24 8.92 -7.41
N ASP A 16 -5.45 9.47 -7.40
CA ASP A 16 -6.03 10.16 -8.54
C ASP A 16 -5.50 11.60 -8.53
N THR A 17 -4.36 11.81 -9.18
CA THR A 17 -3.74 13.14 -9.27
C THR A 17 -4.53 14.09 -10.15
N ALA A 18 -5.35 13.59 -11.08
CA ALA A 18 -6.18 14.42 -11.94
C ALA A 18 -7.34 15.06 -11.16
N SER A 19 -7.95 14.29 -10.26
CA SER A 19 -9.05 14.76 -9.41
C SER A 19 -8.61 15.19 -8.00
N ASN A 20 -7.31 15.08 -7.67
CA ASN A 20 -6.75 15.34 -6.35
C ASN A 20 -7.45 14.54 -5.23
N GLN A 21 -7.63 13.23 -5.47
CA GLN A 21 -8.29 12.30 -4.54
C GLN A 21 -7.39 11.10 -4.21
N SER A 22 -7.61 10.50 -3.04
CA SER A 22 -6.96 9.25 -2.65
C SER A 22 -7.99 8.17 -2.32
N HIS A 23 -7.63 6.93 -2.62
CA HIS A 23 -8.39 5.75 -2.23
C HIS A 23 -7.51 4.81 -1.40
N GLU A 24 -7.97 4.48 -0.20
CA GLU A 24 -7.19 3.71 0.76
C GLU A 24 -7.82 2.34 1.01
N TYR A 25 -6.98 1.31 0.97
CA TYR A 25 -7.37 -0.07 1.21
C TYR A 25 -6.47 -0.71 2.25
N GLN A 26 -7.06 -1.53 3.11
CA GLN A 26 -6.34 -2.47 3.96
C GLN A 26 -6.57 -3.86 3.39
N VAL A 27 -5.48 -4.58 3.13
CA VAL A 27 -5.51 -5.95 2.62
C VAL A 27 -4.85 -6.87 3.65
N SER A 28 -5.49 -8.00 3.92
CA SER A 28 -5.00 -9.05 4.82
C SER A 28 -5.25 -10.40 4.17
N GLU A 29 -4.62 -11.46 4.70
CA GLU A 29 -4.80 -12.83 4.17
C GLU A 29 -4.42 -12.98 2.69
N ALA A 30 -3.43 -12.20 2.24
CA ALA A 30 -2.91 -12.24 0.88
C ALA A 30 -1.38 -12.23 0.90
N ASP A 31 -0.77 -12.90 -0.08
CA ASP A 31 0.68 -12.84 -0.27
C ASP A 31 1.09 -11.51 -0.92
N VAL A 32 2.36 -11.13 -0.74
CA VAL A 32 2.86 -9.84 -1.21
C VAL A 32 2.76 -9.69 -2.73
N ASP A 33 2.98 -10.77 -3.48
CA ASP A 33 2.87 -10.79 -4.94
C ASP A 33 1.43 -10.59 -5.41
N GLU A 34 0.46 -11.22 -4.75
CA GLU A 34 -0.97 -11.02 -5.02
C GLU A 34 -1.39 -9.55 -4.84
N VAL A 35 -0.97 -8.93 -3.73
CA VAL A 35 -1.27 -7.53 -3.43
C VAL A 35 -0.63 -6.60 -4.47
N LEU A 36 0.62 -6.86 -4.87
CA LEU A 36 1.33 -6.07 -5.86
C LEU A 36 0.71 -6.17 -7.26
N ASP A 37 0.34 -7.39 -7.67
CA ASP A 37 -0.31 -7.63 -8.95
C ASP A 37 -1.69 -7.00 -9.03
N TRP A 38 -2.51 -7.15 -7.99
CA TRP A 38 -3.80 -6.49 -7.89
C TRP A 38 -3.66 -4.96 -7.96
N THR A 39 -2.76 -4.39 -7.15
CA THR A 39 -2.55 -2.94 -7.08
C THR A 39 -2.15 -2.38 -8.45
N ARG A 40 -1.23 -3.06 -9.16
CA ARG A 40 -0.80 -2.61 -10.49
C ARG A 40 -1.97 -2.61 -11.48
N ARG A 41 -2.75 -3.68 -11.55
CA ARG A 41 -3.89 -3.81 -12.47
C ARG A 41 -4.96 -2.75 -12.20
N GLU A 42 -5.27 -2.51 -10.93
CA GLU A 42 -6.27 -1.51 -10.55
C GLU A 42 -5.79 -0.10 -10.94
N ALA A 43 -4.56 0.27 -10.57
CA ALA A 43 -3.97 1.56 -10.91
C ALA A 43 -3.92 1.81 -12.42
N GLU A 44 -3.51 0.81 -13.21
CA GLU A 44 -3.49 0.89 -14.68
C GLU A 44 -4.89 1.10 -15.26
N SER A 45 -5.91 0.42 -14.71
CA SER A 45 -7.28 0.54 -15.21
C SER A 45 -7.91 1.90 -14.98
N GLN A 46 -7.51 2.59 -13.90
CA GLN A 46 -8.01 3.91 -13.53
C GLN A 46 -7.12 5.06 -14.01
N GLY A 47 -5.89 4.76 -14.46
CA GLY A 47 -4.88 5.78 -14.76
C GLY A 47 -4.35 6.48 -13.51
N TRP A 48 -4.36 5.79 -12.36
CA TRP A 48 -3.88 6.32 -11.07
C TRP A 48 -2.44 5.92 -10.80
N THR A 49 -1.79 6.62 -9.88
CA THR A 49 -0.55 6.13 -9.26
C THR A 49 -0.87 5.47 -7.92
N TYR A 50 0.11 4.82 -7.29
CA TYR A 50 -0.14 4.10 -6.04
C TYR A 50 1.09 4.05 -5.14
N THR A 51 0.86 3.73 -3.86
CA THR A 51 1.89 3.35 -2.88
C THR A 51 1.41 2.18 -2.05
N VAL A 52 2.26 1.16 -1.87
CA VAL A 52 1.97 -0.02 -1.04
C VAL A 52 2.89 -0.05 0.16
N TYR A 53 2.32 -0.33 1.34
CA TYR A 53 3.04 -0.52 2.59
C TYR A 53 2.69 -1.86 3.23
N ALA A 54 3.65 -2.48 3.91
CA ALA A 54 3.38 -3.47 4.94
C ALA A 54 3.19 -2.75 6.28
N GLN A 55 2.16 -3.13 7.03
CA GLN A 55 1.97 -2.70 8.39
C GLN A 55 2.89 -3.49 9.33
N VAL A 56 3.62 -2.76 10.15
CA VAL A 56 4.51 -3.32 11.18
C VAL A 56 4.09 -2.80 12.55
N SER A 57 4.48 -3.51 13.60
CA SER A 57 4.44 -2.99 14.96
C SER A 57 5.86 -2.91 15.51
N ASP A 58 6.25 -1.73 15.98
CA ASP A 58 7.54 -1.49 16.63
C ASP A 58 7.30 -1.03 18.06
N GLU A 59 7.77 -1.81 19.04
CA GLU A 59 7.52 -1.58 20.47
C GLU A 59 6.03 -1.32 20.83
N GLY A 60 5.12 -1.98 20.10
CA GLY A 60 3.67 -1.82 20.28
C GLY A 60 3.06 -0.58 19.60
N ARG A 61 3.85 0.18 18.85
CA ARG A 61 3.38 1.31 18.03
C ARG A 61 3.16 0.86 16.59
N PRO A 62 2.03 1.23 15.96
CA PRO A 62 1.81 0.92 14.55
C PRO A 62 2.79 1.72 13.67
N GLY A 63 3.34 1.06 12.66
CA GLY A 63 4.24 1.63 11.68
C GLY A 63 3.98 1.06 10.28
N LEU A 64 4.61 1.66 9.28
CA LEU A 64 4.49 1.26 7.88
C LEU A 64 5.88 1.14 7.26
N VAL A 65 6.11 0.04 6.54
CA VAL A 65 7.29 -0.15 5.69
C VAL A 65 6.84 -0.08 4.25
N ARG A 66 7.37 0.88 3.48
CA ARG A 66 7.02 1.03 2.06
C ARG A 66 7.59 -0.14 1.27
N LEU A 67 6.74 -0.79 0.49
CA LEU A 67 7.13 -1.87 -0.40
C LEU A 67 7.39 -1.36 -1.83
N CYS A 68 6.50 -0.53 -2.37
CA CYS A 68 6.64 0.00 -3.73
C CYS A 68 5.76 1.24 -3.98
N GLY A 69 5.77 1.74 -5.21
CA GLY A 69 4.96 2.87 -5.65
C GLY A 69 5.64 4.23 -5.47
N VAL A 70 4.87 5.31 -5.58
CA VAL A 70 5.36 6.68 -5.50
C VAL A 70 5.91 7.01 -4.11
N MET A 71 6.96 7.84 -4.09
CA MET A 71 7.60 8.34 -2.88
C MET A 71 7.36 9.84 -2.73
N GLY A 72 7.12 10.29 -1.51
CA GLY A 72 6.85 11.70 -1.22
C GLY A 72 5.38 12.06 -1.40
N ASP A 73 5.11 13.33 -1.65
CA ASP A 73 3.75 13.84 -1.88
C ASP A 73 3.31 13.49 -3.31
N PRO A 74 2.29 12.64 -3.49
CA PRO A 74 1.79 12.26 -4.81
C PRO A 74 1.08 13.39 -5.56
N PHE A 75 0.73 14.48 -4.88
CA PHE A 75 0.06 15.65 -5.47
C PHE A 75 1.01 16.83 -5.70
N ALA A 76 2.29 16.70 -5.35
CA ALA A 76 3.29 17.71 -5.64
C ALA A 76 3.63 17.71 -7.15
N ALA A 77 3.47 18.88 -7.79
CA ALA A 77 3.74 19.11 -9.21
C ALA A 77 5.24 19.30 -9.51
#